data_AF-A0A9X2USD2-F1
#
_entry.id   AF-A0A9X2USD2-F1
#
_cell.length_a   1.000
_cell.length_b   1.000
_cell.length_c   1.000
_cell.angle_alpha   90.00
_cell.angle_beta   90.00
_cell.angle_gamma   90.00
#
_symmetry.space_group_name_H-M   'P 1'
#
loop_
_entity.id
_entity.type
_entity.pdbx_description
1 polymer ?
#
loop_
_entity_poly.entity_id
_entity_poly.type
_entity_poly.pdbx_seq_one_letter_code
_entity_poly.pdbx_strand_id
1 'polypeptide(L)'
;MDLDPTLLTWAFVVGGALLMLIEAVVPGGIAFFLGIGGVVVGGLRALGLLVDPLSSVVTWVFLSTGLTIALRPLMLRFVQGDVSLAMTDEDAEAMGETVTVVEAVGPESPGRIRFRGATWDARTLEGRLPDGAEAQLLYRDNLTWVVEPADHADLDAELSAAIGSDVSEGDANRSPSTDDTTSDDSGLGYDPSARSSS
;
A
#
# COMPACT_ATOMS: atom_id res chain seq x y z
N MET A 1 16.51 -30.59 49.29
CA MET A 1 16.21 -29.17 49.54
C MET A 1 14.72 -29.04 49.35
N ASP A 2 13.97 -28.87 50.42
CA ASP A 2 12.56 -28.52 50.33
C ASP A 2 12.48 -27.12 49.70
N LEU A 3 11.91 -27.05 48.49
CA LEU A 3 11.68 -25.76 47.86
C LEU A 3 10.51 -25.11 48.59
N ASP A 4 10.81 -24.13 49.44
CA ASP A 4 9.77 -23.39 50.15
C ASP A 4 8.74 -22.85 49.15
N PRO A 5 7.46 -23.22 49.28
CA PRO A 5 6.44 -22.89 48.29
C PRO A 5 6.28 -21.37 48.14
N THR A 6 6.46 -20.63 49.23
CA THR A 6 6.45 -19.16 49.28
C THR A 6 7.65 -18.56 48.55
N LEU A 7 8.85 -19.12 48.73
CA LEU A 7 10.06 -18.66 48.05
C LEU A 7 9.92 -18.88 46.54
N LEU A 8 9.35 -20.02 46.13
CA LEU A 8 9.10 -20.32 44.72
C LEU A 8 8.12 -19.31 44.09
N THR A 9 7.06 -18.91 44.79
CA THR A 9 6.14 -17.86 44.33
C THR A 9 6.86 -16.54 44.09
N TRP A 10 7.65 -16.08 45.07
CA TRP A 10 8.41 -14.84 44.94
C TRP A 10 9.47 -14.92 43.84
N ALA A 11 10.10 -16.08 43.64
CA ALA A 11 11.05 -16.29 42.54
C ALA A 11 10.39 -16.11 41.17
N PHE A 12 9.17 -16.59 40.97
CA PHE A 12 8.42 -16.38 39.73
C PHE A 12 8.01 -14.92 39.53
N VAL A 13 7.56 -14.24 40.58
CA VAL A 13 7.15 -12.82 40.49
C VAL A 13 8.36 -11.92 40.24
N VAL A 14 9.42 -12.04 41.06
CA VAL A 14 10.63 -11.21 40.96
C VAL A 14 11.42 -11.57 39.70
N GLY A 15 11.59 -12.86 39.40
CA GLY A 15 12.24 -13.31 38.18
C GLY A 15 11.48 -12.86 36.94
N GLY A 16 10.14 -12.93 36.96
CA GLY A 16 9.31 -12.43 35.87
C GLY A 16 9.46 -10.92 35.65
N ALA A 17 9.44 -10.14 36.73
CA ALA A 17 9.66 -8.69 36.66
C ALA A 17 11.09 -8.34 36.16
N LEU A 18 12.10 -9.08 36.60
CA LEU A 18 13.48 -8.89 36.16
C LEU A 18 13.65 -9.17 34.66
N LEU A 19 12.99 -10.22 34.15
CA LEU A 19 12.99 -10.53 32.72
C LEU A 19 12.35 -9.42 31.88
N MET A 20 11.26 -8.82 32.37
CA MET A 20 10.65 -7.64 31.72
C MET A 20 11.60 -6.44 31.72
N LEU A 21 12.38 -6.21 32.79
CA LEU A 21 13.35 -5.12 32.85
C LEU A 21 14.54 -5.35 31.90
N ILE A 22 15.00 -6.59 31.77
CA ILE A 22 16.10 -6.95 30.86
C ILE A 22 15.72 -6.70 29.39
N GLU A 23 14.45 -6.87 29.03
CA GLU A 23 13.97 -6.56 27.68
C GLU A 23 14.24 -5.10 27.30
N ALA A 24 14.16 -4.16 28.24
CA ALA A 24 14.41 -2.74 27.96
C ALA A 24 15.88 -2.46 27.53
N VAL A 25 16.80 -3.36 27.87
CA VAL A 25 18.21 -3.27 27.47
C VAL A 25 18.46 -3.93 26.11
N VAL A 26 17.80 -5.06 25.86
CA VAL A 26 17.96 -5.85 24.63
C VAL A 26 16.59 -6.05 23.97
N PRO A 27 16.24 -5.21 22.98
CA PRO A 27 14.95 -5.31 22.30
C PRO A 27 14.89 -6.59 21.45
N GLY A 28 14.15 -7.59 21.92
CA GLY A 28 13.88 -8.87 21.26
C GLY A 28 12.47 -9.43 21.48
N GLY A 29 11.67 -8.83 22.36
CA GLY A 29 10.30 -9.18 22.76
C GLY A 29 10.19 -10.42 23.65
N ILE A 30 11.03 -11.43 23.43
CA ILE A 30 10.89 -12.75 24.06
C ILE A 30 11.02 -12.69 25.59
N ALA A 31 11.96 -11.90 26.11
CA ALA A 31 12.18 -11.81 27.56
C ALA A 31 10.99 -11.18 28.28
N PHE A 32 10.31 -10.22 27.65
CA PHE A 32 9.11 -9.61 28.18
C PHE A 32 7.94 -10.60 28.29
N PHE A 33 7.67 -11.43 27.28
CA PHE A 33 6.61 -12.45 27.36
C PHE A 33 6.91 -13.54 28.38
N LEU A 34 8.18 -13.95 28.46
CA LEU A 34 8.64 -14.87 29.49
C LEU A 34 8.44 -14.28 30.89
N GLY A 35 8.68 -12.98 31.03
CA GLY A 35 8.43 -12.21 32.24
C GLY A 35 6.95 -12.17 32.62
N ILE A 36 6.06 -11.86 31.68
CA ILE A 36 4.60 -11.86 31.89
C ILE A 36 4.15 -13.24 32.35
N GLY A 37 4.61 -14.30 31.66
CA GLY A 37 4.32 -15.67 32.06
C GLY A 37 4.73 -15.95 33.50
N GLY A 38 5.91 -15.47 33.92
CA GLY A 38 6.43 -15.65 35.28
C GLY A 38 5.56 -14.97 36.33
N VAL A 39 5.18 -13.72 36.10
CA VAL A 39 4.30 -12.96 37.01
C VAL A 39 2.91 -13.60 37.11
N VAL A 40 2.34 -14.03 35.97
CA VAL A 40 1.04 -14.72 35.94
C VAL A 40 1.11 -16.03 36.73
N VAL A 41 2.11 -16.88 36.49
CA VAL A 41 2.29 -18.13 37.24
C VAL A 41 2.52 -17.88 38.73
N GLY A 42 3.30 -16.85 39.08
CA GLY A 42 3.45 -16.40 40.47
C GLY A 42 2.12 -16.01 41.11
N GLY A 43 1.27 -15.27 40.38
CA GLY A 43 -0.09 -14.93 40.81
C GLY A 43 -0.99 -16.16 41.00
N LEU A 44 -0.98 -17.09 40.04
CA LEU A 44 -1.74 -18.34 40.15
C LEU A 44 -1.28 -19.20 41.33
N ARG A 45 0.03 -19.21 41.61
CA ARG A 45 0.60 -19.89 42.77
C ARG A 45 0.19 -19.22 44.07
N ALA A 46 0.13 -17.88 44.12
CA ALA A 46 -0.37 -17.14 45.27
C ALA A 46 -1.87 -17.39 45.55
N LEU A 47 -2.66 -17.66 44.50
CA LEU A 47 -4.07 -18.07 44.62
C LEU A 47 -4.25 -19.54 45.02
N GLY A 48 -3.17 -20.30 45.19
CA GLY A 48 -3.22 -21.72 45.56
C GLY A 48 -3.63 -22.66 44.42
N LEU A 49 -3.69 -22.17 43.18
CA LEU A 49 -4.07 -22.97 42.00
C LEU A 49 -2.94 -23.91 41.53
N LEU A 50 -1.69 -23.56 41.83
CA LEU A 50 -0.51 -24.35 41.48
C LEU A 50 0.35 -24.60 42.73
N VAL A 51 0.18 -25.76 43.36
CA VAL A 51 0.94 -26.12 44.56
C VAL A 51 2.26 -26.79 44.19
N ASP A 52 2.24 -27.68 43.19
CA ASP A 52 3.42 -28.42 42.75
C ASP A 52 4.45 -27.52 42.03
N PRO A 53 5.75 -27.66 42.33
CA PRO A 53 6.81 -26.94 41.63
C PRO A 53 6.86 -27.27 40.13
N LEU A 54 6.70 -28.56 39.80
CA LEU A 54 6.77 -29.04 38.42
C LEU A 54 5.63 -28.46 37.57
N SER A 55 4.39 -28.47 38.09
CA SER A 55 3.25 -27.89 37.36
C SER A 55 3.45 -26.39 37.12
N SER A 56 4.04 -25.67 38.08
CA SER A 56 4.35 -24.24 37.94
C SER A 56 5.31 -23.97 36.78
N VAL A 57 6.40 -24.74 36.69
CA VAL A 57 7.38 -24.61 35.60
C VAL A 57 6.77 -24.99 34.26
N VAL A 58 6.02 -26.09 34.21
CA VAL A 58 5.36 -26.55 32.97
C VAL A 58 4.36 -25.52 32.47
N THR A 59 3.46 -25.05 33.34
CA THR A 59 2.50 -24.00 33.00
C THR A 59 3.20 -22.73 32.55
N TRP A 60 4.30 -22.34 33.20
CA TRP A 60 5.09 -21.18 32.81
C TRP A 60 5.66 -21.29 31.39
N VAL A 61 6.26 -22.42 31.05
CA VAL A 61 6.83 -22.66 29.71
C VAL A 61 5.74 -22.64 28.64
N PHE A 62 4.63 -23.35 28.86
CA PHE A 62 3.52 -23.38 27.90
C PHE A 62 2.85 -22.02 27.74
N LEU A 63 2.62 -21.30 28.84
CA LEU A 63 2.03 -19.97 28.81
C LEU A 63 2.94 -18.99 28.07
N SER A 64 4.24 -18.98 28.39
CA SER A 64 5.22 -18.09 27.75
C SER A 64 5.40 -18.40 26.28
N THR A 65 5.44 -19.69 25.90
CA THR A 65 5.52 -20.13 24.51
C THR A 65 4.28 -19.70 23.74
N GLY A 66 3.09 -19.93 24.31
CA GLY A 66 1.82 -19.50 23.71
C GLY A 66 1.75 -18.00 23.51
N LEU A 67 2.17 -17.21 24.51
CA LEU A 67 2.19 -15.75 24.45
C LEU A 67 3.17 -15.25 23.39
N THR A 68 4.35 -15.87 23.28
CA THR A 68 5.37 -15.53 22.27
C THR A 68 4.90 -15.84 20.85
N ILE A 69 4.30 -17.02 20.63
CA ILE A 69 3.80 -17.42 19.30
C ILE A 69 2.59 -16.56 18.91
N ALA A 70 1.68 -16.29 19.83
CA ALA A 70 0.48 -15.50 19.58
C ALA A 70 0.80 -14.03 19.26
N LEU A 71 1.88 -13.48 19.82
CA LEU A 71 2.23 -12.10 19.52
C LEU A 71 2.92 -11.94 18.16
N ARG A 72 3.65 -12.94 17.65
CA ARG A 72 4.30 -12.84 16.34
C ARG A 72 3.38 -12.34 15.22
N PRO A 73 2.17 -12.90 15.00
CA PRO A 73 1.24 -12.36 14.00
C PRO A 73 0.60 -11.03 14.42
N LEU A 74 0.38 -10.77 15.72
CA LEU A 74 -0.20 -9.50 16.18
C LEU A 74 0.75 -8.33 15.95
N MET A 75 2.04 -8.54 16.21
CA MET A 75 3.10 -7.55 16.03
C MET A 75 3.32 -7.29 14.53
N LEU A 76 3.34 -8.34 13.70
CA LEU A 76 3.39 -8.18 12.25
C LEU A 76 2.15 -7.46 11.70
N ARG A 77 0.95 -7.75 12.22
CA ARG A 77 -0.30 -7.09 11.83
C ARG A 77 -0.34 -5.62 12.25
N PHE A 78 0.14 -5.29 13.45
CA PHE A 78 0.20 -3.89 13.91
C PHE A 78 1.24 -3.08 13.12
N VAL A 79 2.42 -3.67 12.87
CA VAL A 79 3.47 -3.02 12.06
C VAL A 79 3.01 -2.86 10.60
N GLN A 80 2.39 -3.87 9.99
CA GLN A 80 1.82 -3.75 8.65
C GLN A 80 0.69 -2.72 8.57
N GLY A 81 -0.05 -2.48 9.66
CA GLY A 81 -1.12 -1.48 9.70
C GLY A 81 -0.62 -0.05 9.49
N ASP A 82 0.55 0.30 10.04
CA ASP A 82 1.10 1.65 9.92
C ASP A 82 2.04 1.80 8.70
N VAL A 83 2.78 0.75 8.32
CA VAL A 83 3.77 0.86 7.23
C VAL A 83 3.10 0.70 5.86
N SER A 84 2.04 -0.11 5.74
CA SER A 84 1.34 -0.31 4.46
C SER A 84 0.48 0.88 4.05
N LEU A 85 -0.07 1.63 5.01
CA LEU A 85 -0.90 2.80 4.69
C LEU A 85 -0.04 4.03 4.40
N ALA A 86 1.02 4.28 5.18
CA ALA A 86 1.92 5.41 4.92
C ALA A 86 2.66 5.28 3.60
N MET A 87 3.18 4.08 3.25
CA MET A 87 3.83 3.89 1.95
C MET A 87 2.86 3.98 0.77
N THR A 88 1.61 3.56 0.93
CA THR A 88 0.64 3.61 -0.19
C THR A 88 0.09 5.02 -0.41
N ASP A 89 -0.11 5.81 0.64
CA ASP A 89 -0.67 7.17 0.54
C ASP A 89 0.36 8.17 -0.02
N GLU A 90 1.61 8.12 0.45
CA GLU A 90 2.70 8.93 -0.10
C GLU A 90 3.06 8.53 -1.54
N ASP A 91 2.96 7.24 -1.87
CA ASP A 91 3.18 6.77 -3.25
C ASP A 91 2.02 7.17 -4.17
N ALA A 92 0.78 7.14 -3.67
CA ALA A 92 -0.41 7.54 -4.43
C ALA A 92 -0.42 9.04 -4.74
N GLU A 93 0.06 9.89 -3.82
CA GLU A 93 0.28 11.32 -4.09
C GLU A 93 1.43 11.58 -5.07
N ALA A 94 2.39 10.67 -5.20
CA ALA A 94 3.50 10.76 -6.15
C ALA A 94 3.13 10.27 -7.57
N MET A 95 1.99 9.59 -7.74
CA MET A 95 1.50 9.15 -9.04
C MET A 95 1.10 10.36 -9.89
N GLY A 96 1.59 10.43 -11.12
CA GLY A 96 1.37 11.54 -12.03
C GLY A 96 2.39 12.67 -11.94
N GLU A 97 3.34 12.64 -11.00
CA GLU A 97 4.42 13.65 -10.92
C GLU A 97 5.45 13.42 -12.04
N THR A 98 5.84 14.52 -12.70
CA THR A 98 6.89 14.51 -13.73
C THR A 98 8.27 14.54 -13.07
N VAL A 99 9.11 13.55 -13.39
CA VAL A 99 10.46 13.41 -12.87
C VAL A 99 11.49 13.37 -13.98
N THR A 100 12.74 13.70 -13.64
CA THR A 100 13.86 13.63 -14.58
C THR A 100 14.56 12.29 -14.50
N VAL A 101 14.77 11.65 -15.65
CA VAL A 101 15.59 10.46 -15.80
C VAL A 101 17.07 10.85 -15.64
N VAL A 102 17.78 10.21 -14.70
CA VAL A 102 19.23 10.40 -14.48
C VAL A 102 20.05 9.40 -15.27
N GLU A 103 19.52 8.20 -15.46
CA GLU A 103 20.14 7.13 -16.22
C GLU A 103 19.10 6.44 -17.07
N ALA A 104 19.44 6.16 -18.33
CA ALA A 104 18.51 5.66 -19.32
C ALA A 104 17.70 4.45 -18.80
N VAL A 105 16.37 4.58 -18.85
CA VAL A 105 15.43 3.57 -18.37
C VAL A 105 14.90 2.79 -19.56
N GLY A 106 15.02 1.47 -19.53
CA GLY A 106 14.45 0.58 -20.53
C GLY A 106 13.58 -0.52 -19.91
N PRO A 107 12.84 -1.29 -20.73
CA PRO A 107 12.01 -2.39 -20.26
C PRO A 107 12.85 -3.57 -19.77
N GLU A 108 14.02 -3.78 -20.37
CA GLU A 108 14.98 -4.83 -20.01
C GLU A 108 16.18 -4.31 -19.21
N SER A 109 16.31 -2.99 -19.03
CA SER A 109 17.41 -2.36 -18.31
C SER A 109 16.86 -1.37 -17.28
N PRO A 110 16.93 -1.69 -15.97
CA PRO A 110 16.56 -0.74 -14.94
C PRO A 110 17.49 0.47 -15.02
N GLY A 111 16.90 1.66 -15.04
CA GLY A 111 17.62 2.93 -14.98
C GLY A 111 17.34 3.63 -13.67
N ARG A 112 17.62 4.93 -13.61
CA ARG A 112 17.43 5.74 -12.40
C ARG A 112 16.75 7.06 -12.70
N ILE A 113 15.83 7.45 -11.83
CA ILE A 113 15.13 8.74 -11.86
C ILE A 113 15.51 9.57 -10.64
N ARG A 114 15.33 10.89 -10.73
CA ARG A 114 15.48 11.81 -9.60
C ARG A 114 14.12 12.30 -9.15
N PHE A 115 13.76 11.92 -7.93
CA PHE A 115 12.49 12.24 -7.31
C PHE A 115 12.73 12.77 -5.89
N ARG A 116 12.16 13.94 -5.57
CA ARG A 116 12.29 14.62 -4.25
C ARG A 116 13.73 14.75 -3.74
N GLY A 117 14.69 14.98 -4.64
CA GLY A 117 16.11 15.15 -4.30
C GLY A 117 16.89 13.86 -4.04
N ALA A 118 16.25 12.69 -4.14
CA ALA A 118 16.90 11.38 -4.10
C ALA A 118 16.85 10.69 -5.47
N THR A 119 17.78 9.76 -5.69
CA THR A 119 17.80 8.93 -6.90
C THR A 119 17.17 7.57 -6.59
N TRP A 120 16.23 7.16 -7.44
CA TRP A 120 15.47 5.92 -7.28
C TRP A 120 15.62 5.05 -8.53
N ASP A 121 15.56 3.73 -8.34
CA ASP A 121 15.52 2.78 -9.46
C ASP A 121 14.19 2.92 -10.20
N ALA A 122 14.24 2.89 -11.52
CA ALA A 122 13.06 2.99 -12.38
C ALA A 122 13.09 2.00 -13.53
N ARG A 123 11.90 1.57 -13.94
CA ARG A 123 11.64 0.76 -15.14
C ARG A 123 10.52 1.38 -15.96
N THR A 124 10.59 1.22 -17.26
CA THR A 124 9.48 1.58 -18.17
C THR A 124 8.79 0.31 -18.64
N LEU A 125 7.48 0.38 -18.88
CA LEU A 125 6.73 -0.72 -19.48
C LEU A 125 6.92 -0.76 -21.00
N GLU A 126 7.08 0.41 -21.62
CA GLU A 126 7.17 0.58 -23.07
C GLU A 126 8.19 1.66 -23.44
N GLY A 127 8.89 1.46 -24.56
CA GLY A 127 9.90 2.40 -25.05
C GLY A 127 11.19 2.44 -24.22
N ARG A 128 12.11 3.34 -24.55
CA ARG A 128 13.35 3.59 -23.80
C ARG A 128 13.43 5.09 -23.54
N LEU A 129 13.59 5.48 -22.28
CA LEU A 129 13.79 6.87 -21.90
C LEU A 129 15.30 7.13 -21.83
N PRO A 130 15.84 8.09 -22.61
CA PRO A 130 17.24 8.48 -22.51
C PRO A 130 17.52 9.24 -21.21
N ASP A 131 18.79 9.40 -20.87
CA ASP A 131 19.19 10.26 -19.76
C ASP A 131 18.73 11.70 -20.00
N GLY A 132 18.25 12.36 -18.95
CA GLY A 132 17.72 13.72 -19.00
C GLY A 132 16.27 13.85 -19.49
N ALA A 133 15.61 12.77 -19.92
CA ALA A 133 14.21 12.80 -20.33
C ALA A 133 13.26 13.07 -19.16
N GLU A 134 12.09 13.63 -19.47
CA GLU A 134 10.98 13.76 -18.53
C GLU A 134 10.08 12.52 -18.58
N ALA A 135 9.77 11.98 -17.40
CA ALA A 135 8.96 10.79 -17.25
C ALA A 135 7.87 11.03 -16.21
N GLN A 136 6.70 10.45 -16.38
CA GLN A 136 5.62 10.50 -15.40
C GLN A 136 5.61 9.24 -14.53
N LEU A 137 5.45 9.41 -13.22
CA LEU A 137 5.33 8.28 -12.28
C LEU A 137 3.97 7.61 -12.41
N LEU A 138 3.97 6.31 -12.73
CA LEU A 138 2.75 5.49 -12.81
C LEU A 138 2.41 4.87 -11.45
N TYR A 139 3.31 4.00 -10.97
CA TYR A 139 3.15 3.29 -9.70
C TYR A 139 4.52 2.82 -9.18
N ARG A 140 4.61 2.53 -7.87
CA ARG A 140 5.80 1.93 -7.27
C ARG A 140 5.65 0.42 -7.15
N ASP A 141 6.62 -0.30 -7.65
CA ASP A 141 6.76 -1.75 -7.51
C ASP A 141 7.90 -2.04 -6.51
N ASN A 142 7.53 -2.17 -5.24
CA ASN A 142 8.45 -2.33 -4.11
C ASN A 142 9.43 -1.14 -3.94
N LEU A 143 10.65 -1.25 -4.48
CA LEU A 143 11.67 -0.18 -4.45
C LEU A 143 11.96 0.42 -5.83
N THR A 144 11.23 -0.02 -6.85
CA THR A 144 11.42 0.41 -8.24
C THR A 144 10.20 1.18 -8.71
N TRP A 145 10.39 2.38 -9.24
CA TRP A 145 9.32 3.16 -9.85
C TRP A 145 9.05 2.70 -11.27
N VAL A 146 7.77 2.55 -11.61
CA VAL A 146 7.34 2.38 -12.99
C VAL A 146 7.02 3.75 -13.55
N VAL A 147 7.64 4.09 -14.67
CA VAL A 147 7.50 5.40 -15.30
C VAL A 147 7.15 5.26 -16.78
N GLU A 148 6.45 6.26 -17.30
CA GLU A 148 6.11 6.40 -18.72
C GLU A 148 6.65 7.73 -19.28
N PRO A 149 6.91 7.85 -20.59
CA PRO A 149 7.32 9.12 -21.17
C PRO A 149 6.23 10.18 -20.95
N ALA A 150 6.60 11.36 -20.46
CA ALA A 150 5.67 12.48 -20.25
C ALA A 150 5.11 13.06 -21.59
N ASP A 151 5.56 12.51 -22.72
CA ASP A 151 5.37 12.99 -24.09
C ASP A 151 3.99 12.62 -24.68
N HIS A 152 2.92 12.91 -23.94
CA HIS A 152 1.56 13.01 -24.48
C HIS A 152 1.08 14.48 -24.60
N ALA A 153 1.86 15.46 -24.12
CA ALA A 153 1.49 16.88 -24.23
C ALA A 153 1.64 17.45 -25.65
N ASP A 154 2.54 16.89 -26.47
CA ASP A 154 2.76 17.34 -27.85
C ASP A 154 1.65 16.88 -28.81
N LEU A 155 0.98 15.75 -28.48
CA LEU A 155 -0.11 15.20 -29.30
C LEU A 155 -1.35 16.10 -29.32
N ASP A 156 -1.71 16.75 -28.20
CA ASP A 156 -2.85 17.66 -28.14
C ASP A 156 -2.59 18.97 -28.90
N ALA A 157 -1.33 19.44 -28.93
CA ALA A 157 -0.93 20.63 -29.68
C ALA A 157 -0.91 20.38 -31.20
N GLU A 158 -0.37 19.24 -31.65
CA GLU A 158 -0.42 18.84 -33.07
C GLU A 158 -1.84 18.50 -33.52
N LEU A 159 -2.65 17.83 -32.68
CA LEU A 159 -4.04 17.47 -32.99
C LEU A 159 -4.93 18.72 -33.10
N SER A 160 -4.76 19.71 -32.21
CA SER A 160 -5.49 20.97 -32.29
C SER A 160 -5.05 21.82 -33.50
N ALA A 161 -3.79 21.74 -33.93
CA ALA A 161 -3.30 22.41 -35.13
C ALA A 161 -3.82 21.74 -36.41
N ALA A 162 -3.87 20.40 -36.46
CA ALA A 162 -4.37 19.62 -37.59
C ALA A 162 -5.90 19.74 -37.76
N ILE A 163 -6.67 19.78 -36.67
CA ILE A 163 -8.13 19.97 -36.72
C ILE A 163 -8.47 21.42 -37.07
N GLY A 164 -7.66 22.41 -36.65
CA GLY A 164 -7.88 23.82 -36.96
C GLY A 164 -7.76 24.17 -38.45
N SER A 165 -6.93 23.45 -39.21
CA SER A 165 -6.78 23.67 -40.65
C SER A 165 -7.95 23.15 -41.49
N ASP A 166 -8.57 22.03 -41.10
CA ASP A 166 -9.57 21.35 -41.96
C ASP A 166 -10.98 21.98 -41.88
N VAL A 167 -11.25 22.79 -40.85
CA VAL A 167 -12.55 23.47 -40.69
C VAL A 167 -12.64 24.77 -41.51
N SER A 168 -11.51 25.41 -41.87
CA SER A 168 -11.52 26.69 -42.60
C SER A 168 -11.62 26.55 -44.12
N GLU A 169 -11.29 25.39 -44.70
CA GLU A 169 -11.37 25.18 -46.15
C GLU A 169 -12.75 24.71 -46.63
N GLY A 170 -13.62 24.23 -45.74
CA GLY A 170 -14.95 23.70 -46.08
C GLY A 170 -16.05 24.75 -46.29
N ASP A 171 -15.88 25.99 -45.79
CA ASP A 171 -16.95 27.01 -45.77
C ASP A 171 -16.79 28.11 -46.83
N ALA A 172 -15.68 28.13 -47.59
CA ALA A 172 -15.40 29.19 -48.56
C ALA A 172 -15.95 28.93 -49.99
N ASN A 173 -16.54 27.76 -50.27
CA ASN A 173 -16.96 27.37 -51.63
C ASN A 173 -18.47 27.16 -51.83
N ARG A 174 -19.33 27.67 -50.93
CA ARG A 174 -20.79 27.66 -51.16
C ARG A 174 -21.26 29.03 -51.66
N SER A 175 -21.19 29.20 -52.99
CA SER A 175 -21.89 30.27 -53.70
C SER A 175 -23.41 30.19 -53.44
N PRO A 176 -24.10 31.30 -53.14
CA PRO A 176 -25.53 31.31 -52.89
C PRO A 176 -26.27 31.27 -54.22
N SER A 177 -26.82 30.10 -54.57
CA SER A 177 -27.81 29.99 -55.64
C SER A 177 -29.19 30.09 -55.00
N THR A 178 -29.87 31.18 -55.31
CA THR A 178 -31.30 31.42 -55.08
C THR A 178 -32.18 30.38 -55.78
N ASP A 179 -33.44 30.33 -55.34
CA ASP A 179 -34.61 29.58 -55.84
C ASP A 179 -34.88 28.30 -55.04
N ASP A 180 -36.11 27.92 -54.70
CA ASP A 180 -37.44 28.51 -54.62
C ASP A 180 -38.32 27.38 -54.02
N THR A 181 -39.50 27.72 -53.50
CA THR A 181 -40.69 26.84 -53.45
C THR A 181 -40.78 25.71 -52.40
N THR A 182 -41.60 25.98 -51.38
CA THR A 182 -42.63 25.15 -50.69
C THR A 182 -42.66 23.62 -50.88
N SER A 183 -42.87 22.88 -49.78
CA SER A 183 -43.99 21.92 -49.60
C SER A 183 -44.08 21.40 -48.16
N ASP A 184 -45.29 21.49 -47.60
CA ASP A 184 -45.85 20.79 -46.44
C ASP A 184 -45.71 19.25 -46.57
N ASP A 185 -45.71 18.51 -45.44
CA ASP A 185 -46.60 17.35 -45.18
C ASP A 185 -46.05 16.30 -44.17
N SER A 186 -46.90 16.03 -43.16
CA SER A 186 -47.16 14.76 -42.46
C SER A 186 -46.12 14.07 -41.55
N GLY A 187 -46.35 14.22 -40.24
CA GLY A 187 -47.09 13.24 -39.44
C GLY A 187 -46.49 11.85 -39.21
N LEU A 188 -45.97 11.60 -38.01
CA LEU A 188 -45.83 10.25 -37.47
C LEU A 188 -46.31 10.20 -36.01
N GLY A 189 -47.44 9.53 -35.83
CA GLY A 189 -48.11 9.27 -34.55
C GLY A 189 -47.43 8.17 -33.75
N TYR A 190 -47.45 8.33 -32.43
CA TYR A 190 -46.91 7.43 -31.42
C TYR A 190 -48.05 6.56 -30.86
N ASP A 191 -47.95 5.23 -30.98
CA ASP A 191 -48.89 4.25 -30.41
C ASP A 191 -48.21 3.49 -29.23
N PRO A 192 -48.68 3.65 -27.98
CA PRO A 192 -48.04 3.09 -26.78
C PRO A 192 -48.52 1.68 -26.35
N SER A 193 -49.19 0.90 -27.20
CA SER A 193 -49.84 -0.36 -26.76
C SER A 193 -48.95 -1.64 -26.73
N ALA A 194 -47.66 -1.56 -27.05
CA ALA A 194 -46.77 -2.74 -27.10
C ALA A 194 -46.15 -3.17 -25.75
N ARG A 195 -46.93 -3.18 -24.66
CA ARG A 195 -46.53 -3.84 -23.39
C ARG A 195 -47.60 -4.83 -22.95
N SER A 196 -47.43 -6.09 -23.32
CA SER A 196 -48.08 -7.21 -22.65
C SER A 196 -47.03 -8.13 -22.07
N SER A 197 -47.03 -8.21 -20.75
CA SER A 197 -46.39 -9.22 -19.92
C SER A 197 -47.31 -10.41 -19.75
N SER A 198 -46.84 -11.61 -20.07
CA SER A 198 -46.93 -12.86 -19.28
C SER A 198 -46.32 -14.01 -20.08
#